data_AF-A0A945NG01-F1
#
_entry.id   AF-A0A945NG01-F1
#
_cell.length_a   1.000
_cell.length_b   1.000
_cell.length_c   1.000
_cell.angle_alpha   90.00
_cell.angle_beta   90.00
_cell.angle_gamma   90.00
#
_symmetry.space_group_name_H-M   'P 1'
#
loop_
_entity.id
_entity.type
_entity.pdbx_description
1 polymer ?
#
loop_
_entity_poly.entity_id
_entity_poly.type
_entity_poly.pdbx_seq_one_letter_code
_entity_poly.pdbx_strand_id
1 'polypeptide(L)'
;MGELVYAAKVTHVPTMIMSEQPGPIHGKRDQAIEGLKEIGRRARAAGADTAVVIDTHWLVNAAYHVNANTRFKGVFTSHEFPQFIQNMTYDYKGEPALGAAIAQKAQ
;
A
#
# COMPACT_ATOMS: atom_id res chain seq x y z
N MET A 1 16.56 7.81 16.98
CA MET A 1 16.41 6.40 16.55
C MET A 1 14.97 6.22 16.15
N GLY A 2 14.67 5.64 14.99
CA GLY A 2 13.28 5.39 14.58
C GLY A 2 12.64 4.26 15.39
N GLU A 3 11.31 4.22 15.43
CA GLU A 3 10.54 3.23 16.18
C GLU A 3 9.52 2.53 15.27
N LEU A 4 9.40 1.20 15.41
CA LEU A 4 8.31 0.46 14.78
C LEU A 4 7.08 0.55 15.69
N VAL A 5 6.19 1.50 15.39
CA VAL A 5 5.01 1.76 16.23
C VAL A 5 3.81 0.87 15.90
N TYR A 6 3.78 0.24 14.72
CA TYR A 6 2.68 -0.62 14.30
C TYR A 6 3.12 -1.62 13.22
N ALA A 7 2.58 -2.84 13.27
CA ALA A 7 2.75 -3.85 12.23
C ALA A 7 1.42 -4.56 11.99
N ALA A 8 1.08 -4.82 10.72
CA ALA A 8 -0.12 -5.56 10.36
C ALA A 8 0.05 -6.34 9.07
N LYS A 9 -0.64 -7.49 9.00
CA LYS A 9 -0.93 -8.19 7.75
C LYS A 9 -2.24 -7.64 7.19
N VAL A 10 -2.20 -7.14 5.96
CA VAL A 10 -3.37 -6.56 5.28
C VAL A 10 -3.80 -7.39 4.08
N THR A 11 -5.08 -7.32 3.72
CA THR A 11 -5.57 -7.86 2.45
C THR A 11 -5.53 -6.77 1.38
N HIS A 12 -5.25 -7.16 0.14
CA HIS A 12 -5.23 -6.28 -1.04
C HIS A 12 -6.09 -6.84 -2.18
N VAL A 13 -7.11 -7.65 -1.85
CA VAL A 13 -7.92 -8.29 -2.89
C VAL A 13 -8.65 -7.24 -3.75
N PRO A 14 -8.57 -7.31 -5.09
CA PRO A 14 -9.19 -6.34 -6.01
C PRO A 14 -10.67 -6.07 -5.74
N THR A 15 -11.39 -7.09 -5.27
CA THR A 15 -12.82 -6.98 -4.93
C THR A 15 -13.12 -5.97 -3.82
N MET A 16 -12.13 -5.50 -3.05
CA MET A 16 -12.34 -4.39 -2.11
C MET A 16 -12.69 -3.10 -2.85
N ILE A 17 -11.89 -2.71 -3.84
CA ILE A 17 -12.16 -1.51 -4.67
C ILE A 17 -13.50 -1.66 -5.38
N MET A 18 -13.78 -2.85 -5.93
CA MET A 18 -15.05 -3.11 -6.61
C MET A 18 -16.25 -3.07 -5.65
N SER A 19 -16.07 -3.43 -4.38
CA SER A 19 -17.12 -3.40 -3.35
C SER A 19 -17.47 -1.98 -2.91
N GLU A 20 -16.60 -1.00 -3.11
CA GLU A 20 -16.88 0.41 -2.86
C GLU A 20 -17.72 1.05 -3.97
N GLN A 21 -17.80 0.42 -5.14
CA GLN A 21 -18.56 0.91 -6.29
C GLN A 21 -19.98 0.31 -6.33
N PRO A 22 -20.97 1.01 -6.90
CA PRO A 22 -22.29 0.44 -7.12
C PRO A 22 -22.22 -0.81 -8.01
N GLY A 23 -22.95 -1.87 -7.64
CA GLY A 23 -23.01 -3.09 -8.43
C GLY A 23 -23.31 -4.34 -7.60
N PRO A 24 -23.27 -5.54 -8.22
CA PRO A 24 -23.67 -6.80 -7.58
C PRO A 24 -22.83 -7.21 -6.36
N ILE A 25 -21.65 -6.60 -6.19
CA ILE A 25 -20.74 -6.88 -5.07
C ILE A 25 -20.53 -5.68 -4.15
N HIS A 26 -21.32 -4.61 -4.33
CA HIS A 26 -21.32 -3.46 -3.43
C HIS A 26 -21.56 -3.90 -1.97
N GLY A 27 -20.78 -3.36 -1.04
CA GLY A 27 -20.87 -3.67 0.39
C GLY A 27 -20.35 -5.06 0.82
N LYS A 28 -20.03 -5.96 -0.13
CA LYS A 28 -19.65 -7.35 0.22
C LYS A 28 -18.27 -7.48 0.86
N ARG A 29 -17.43 -6.44 0.80
CA ARG A 29 -16.09 -6.39 1.40
C ARG A 29 -15.96 -5.33 2.50
N ASP A 30 -17.05 -4.79 3.01
CA ASP A 30 -17.01 -3.72 4.03
C ASP A 30 -16.20 -4.12 5.25
N GLN A 31 -16.32 -5.36 5.73
CA GLN A 31 -15.50 -5.84 6.86
C GLN A 31 -13.99 -5.73 6.59
N ALA A 32 -13.54 -6.04 5.37
CA ALA A 32 -12.14 -5.93 5.00
C ALA A 32 -11.70 -4.47 4.81
N ILE A 33 -12.57 -3.64 4.22
CA ILE A 33 -12.32 -2.21 3.99
C ILE A 33 -12.24 -1.46 5.32
N GLU A 34 -13.22 -1.67 6.21
CA GLU A 34 -13.24 -1.07 7.54
C GLU A 34 -12.09 -1.59 8.41
N GLY A 35 -11.72 -2.86 8.28
CA GLY A 35 -10.52 -3.40 8.92
C GLY A 35 -9.23 -2.68 8.48
N LEU A 36 -9.09 -2.42 7.18
CA LEU A 36 -7.94 -1.67 6.65
C LEU A 36 -7.93 -0.20 7.11
N LYS A 37 -9.10 0.45 7.15
CA LYS A 37 -9.25 1.82 7.70
C LYS A 37 -8.88 1.88 9.18
N GLU A 38 -9.33 0.90 9.96
CA GLU A 38 -9.02 0.82 11.40
C GLU A 38 -7.54 0.59 11.66
N ILE A 39 -6.87 -0.24 10.85
CA ILE A 39 -5.41 -0.38 10.87
C ILE A 39 -4.74 0.98 10.62
N GLY A 40 -5.18 1.71 9.59
CA GLY A 40 -4.65 3.05 9.29
C GLY A 40 -4.89 4.05 10.44
N ARG A 41 -6.05 4.01 11.09
CA ARG A 41 -6.37 4.84 12.26
C ARG A 41 -5.44 4.52 13.43
N ARG A 42 -5.23 3.24 13.75
CA ARG A 42 -4.34 2.79 14.84
C ARG A 42 -2.88 3.17 14.57
N ALA A 43 -2.40 2.95 13.35
CA ALA A 43 -1.05 3.34 12.96
C ALA A 43 -0.81 4.85 13.14
N ARG A 44 -1.75 5.70 12.69
CA ARG A 44 -1.67 7.15 12.91
C ARG A 44 -1.76 7.53 14.38
N ALA A 45 -2.65 6.90 15.16
CA ALA A 45 -2.77 7.15 16.59
C ALA A 45 -1.51 6.75 17.38
N ALA A 46 -0.78 5.73 16.90
CA ALA A 46 0.51 5.32 17.43
C ALA A 46 1.68 6.22 16.98
N GLY A 47 1.42 7.27 16.19
CA GLY A 47 2.43 8.24 15.76
C GLY A 47 3.20 7.85 14.50
N ALA A 48 2.71 6.92 13.68
CA ALA A 48 3.37 6.57 12.42
C ALA A 48 3.43 7.77 11.46
N ASP A 49 4.64 8.12 11.01
CA ASP A 49 4.93 9.18 10.04
C ASP A 49 5.21 8.66 8.63
N THR A 50 5.53 7.38 8.51
CA THR A 50 5.82 6.67 7.27
C THR A 50 5.35 5.22 7.34
N ALA A 51 5.34 4.53 6.20
CA ALA A 51 4.99 3.12 6.12
C ALA A 51 6.00 2.38 5.23
N VAL A 52 6.41 1.19 5.67
CA VAL A 52 7.15 0.23 4.84
C VAL A 52 6.17 -0.84 4.39
N VAL A 53 5.95 -0.95 3.08
CA VAL A 53 5.04 -1.94 2.48
C VAL A 53 5.87 -3.05 1.85
N ILE A 54 5.56 -4.29 2.20
CA ILE A 54 6.10 -5.48 1.54
C ILE A 54 5.00 -6.02 0.63
N ASP A 55 5.19 -5.87 -0.67
CA ASP A 55 4.17 -6.11 -1.69
C ASP A 55 4.41 -7.44 -2.41
N THR A 56 3.36 -8.26 -2.50
CA THR A 56 3.39 -9.55 -3.21
C THR A 56 3.34 -9.41 -4.74
N HIS A 57 2.97 -8.24 -5.26
CA HIS A 57 2.91 -7.94 -6.70
C HIS A 57 4.18 -7.26 -7.23
N TRP A 58 5.13 -6.86 -6.37
CA TRP A 58 6.40 -6.29 -6.84
C TRP A 58 7.44 -7.38 -7.06
N LEU A 59 7.34 -8.03 -8.21
CA LEU A 59 8.20 -9.14 -8.61
C LEU A 59 9.61 -8.65 -8.95
N VAL A 60 10.61 -9.20 -8.26
CA VAL A 60 12.04 -8.91 -8.49
C VAL A 60 12.82 -10.21 -8.52
N ASN A 61 13.64 -10.42 -9.55
CA ASN A 61 14.35 -11.68 -9.76
C ASN A 61 15.78 -11.67 -9.19
N ALA A 62 16.36 -10.49 -8.96
CA ALA A 62 17.72 -10.32 -8.46
C ALA A 62 17.75 -9.21 -7.41
N ALA A 63 18.33 -9.52 -6.24
CA ALA A 63 18.40 -8.64 -5.08
C ALA A 63 17.03 -8.17 -4.54
N TYR A 64 17.06 -7.30 -3.54
CA TYR A 64 15.88 -6.61 -3.02
C TYR A 64 15.85 -5.18 -3.56
N HIS A 65 14.70 -4.77 -4.08
CA HIS A 65 14.49 -3.40 -4.51
C HIS A 65 13.75 -2.63 -3.41
N VAL A 66 14.22 -1.42 -3.12
CA VAL A 66 13.57 -0.51 -2.17
C VAL A 66 13.07 0.69 -2.97
N ASN A 67 11.75 0.92 -2.94
CA ASN A 67 11.16 2.03 -3.68
C ASN A 67 11.31 3.33 -2.89
N ALA A 68 12.24 4.18 -3.30
CA ALA A 68 12.71 5.34 -2.51
C ALA A 68 12.52 6.69 -3.22
N ASN A 69 11.52 6.80 -4.11
CA ASN A 69 11.25 8.07 -4.79
C ASN A 69 10.76 9.15 -3.80
N THR A 70 10.97 10.42 -4.13
CA THR A 70 10.55 11.56 -3.28
C THR A 70 9.03 11.74 -3.28
N ARG A 71 8.39 11.46 -4.41
CA ARG A 71 6.94 11.53 -4.60
C ARG A 71 6.52 10.47 -5.60
N PHE A 72 5.40 9.82 -5.30
CA PHE A 72 4.76 8.84 -6.15
C PHE A 72 3.48 9.46 -6.67
N LYS A 73 3.46 9.77 -7.97
CA LYS A 73 2.28 10.32 -8.62
C LYS A 73 2.09 9.65 -9.97
N GLY A 74 0.87 9.21 -10.26
CA GLY A 74 0.56 8.57 -11.52
C GLY A 74 -0.88 8.11 -11.61
N VAL A 75 -1.11 7.27 -12.61
CA VAL A 75 -2.39 6.63 -12.87
C VAL A 75 -2.14 5.14 -12.95
N PHE A 76 -2.84 4.37 -12.12
CA PHE A 76 -2.74 2.93 -12.04
C PHE A 76 -3.91 2.25 -12.75
N THR A 77 -3.59 1.23 -13.53
CA THR A 77 -4.53 0.26 -14.08
C THR A 77 -4.05 -1.13 -13.69
N SER A 78 -4.95 -1.94 -13.13
CA SER A 78 -4.63 -3.31 -12.72
C SER A 78 -4.23 -4.16 -13.92
N HIS A 79 -3.18 -4.96 -13.75
CA HIS A 79 -2.74 -5.92 -14.75
C HIS A 79 -3.62 -7.19 -14.75
N GLU A 80 -4.26 -7.51 -13.62
CA GLU A 80 -5.12 -8.69 -13.46
C GLU A 80 -6.59 -8.38 -13.75
N PHE A 81 -7.06 -7.17 -13.41
CA PHE A 81 -8.46 -6.77 -13.51
C PHE A 81 -8.63 -5.39 -14.18
N PRO A 82 -8.02 -5.10 -15.35
CA PRO A 82 -8.02 -3.77 -15.97
C PRO A 82 -9.42 -3.24 -16.29
N GLN A 83 -10.39 -4.10 -16.58
CA GLN A 83 -11.78 -3.73 -16.86
C GLN A 83 -12.51 -3.19 -15.63
N PHE A 84 -12.08 -3.56 -14.42
CA PHE A 84 -12.69 -3.15 -13.16
C PHE A 84 -11.88 -2.08 -12.42
N ILE A 85 -10.55 -2.14 -12.55
CA ILE A 85 -9.60 -1.29 -11.83
C ILE A 85 -8.70 -0.64 -12.87
N GLN A 86 -9.08 0.56 -13.30
CA GLN A 86 -8.36 1.35 -14.30
C GLN A 86 -8.46 2.82 -13.98
N ASN A 87 -7.49 3.59 -14.49
CA ASN A 87 -7.47 5.04 -14.37
C ASN A 87 -7.46 5.55 -12.91
N MET A 88 -6.95 4.74 -11.98
CA MET A 88 -6.87 5.11 -10.57
C MET A 88 -5.70 6.09 -10.37
N THR A 89 -6.03 7.36 -10.21
CA THR A 89 -5.03 8.37 -9.85
C THR A 89 -4.48 8.10 -8.44
N TYR A 90 -3.18 8.29 -8.25
CA TYR A 90 -2.54 8.28 -6.94
C TYR A 90 -1.53 9.42 -6.84
N ASP A 91 -1.37 9.94 -5.63
CA ASP A 91 -0.40 10.98 -5.32
C ASP A 91 -0.03 10.89 -3.82
N TYR A 92 1.16 10.42 -3.51
CA TYR A 92 1.67 10.32 -2.14
C TYR A 92 3.16 10.63 -2.05
N LYS A 93 3.58 11.12 -0.88
CA LYS A 93 4.99 11.38 -0.57
C LYS A 93 5.72 10.06 -0.32
N GLY A 94 6.95 9.93 -0.82
CA GLY A 94 7.85 8.85 -0.45
C GLY A 94 8.87 9.27 0.60
N GLU A 95 9.69 8.33 1.08
CA GLU A 95 10.71 8.59 2.09
C GLU A 95 12.10 8.12 1.64
N PRO A 96 12.80 8.91 0.79
CA PRO A 96 14.08 8.53 0.20
C PRO A 96 15.18 8.28 1.23
N ALA A 97 15.19 9.03 2.34
CA ALA A 97 16.21 8.90 3.36
C ALA A 97 16.09 7.54 4.08
N LEU A 98 14.85 7.12 4.39
CA LEU A 98 14.60 5.78 4.93
C LEU A 98 14.96 4.69 3.91
N GLY A 99 14.58 4.87 2.64
CA GLY A 99 14.89 3.91 1.59
C GLY A 99 16.41 3.68 1.43
N ALA A 100 17.20 4.76 1.43
CA ALA A 100 18.65 4.68 1.42
C ALA A 100 19.23 4.00 2.68
N ALA A 101 18.68 4.31 3.86
CA ALA A 101 19.10 3.67 5.11
C ALA A 101 18.83 2.16 5.12
N ILE A 102 17.70 1.70 4.57
CA ILE A 102 17.39 0.27 4.42
C ILE A 102 18.41 -0.37 3.47
N ALA A 103 18.64 0.23 2.30
CA ALA A 103 19.58 -0.30 1.31
C ALA A 103 21.01 -0.43 1.86
N GLN A 104 21.48 0.55 2.64
CA GLN A 104 22.80 0.51 3.29
C GLN A 104 22.92 -0.63 4.31
N LYS A 105 21.83 -1.00 5.00
CA LYS A 105 21.82 -2.08 5.99
C LYS A 105 21.72 -3.48 5.38
N ALA A 106 21.30 -3.57 4.11
CA ALA A 106 21.17 -4.83 3.38
C ALA A 106 22.47 -5.24 2.64
N GLN A 107 23.54 -4.44 2.76
CA GLN A 107 24.90 -4.77 2.33
C GLN A 107 25.57 -5.75 3.31
#